data_AF-A0A9D6Z936-F1
#
_entry.id   AF-A0A9D6Z936-F1
#
_cell.length_a   1.000
_cell.length_b   1.000
_cell.length_c   1.000
_cell.angle_alpha   90.00
_cell.angle_beta   90.00
_cell.angle_gamma   90.00
#
_symmetry.space_group_name_H-M   'P 1'
#
loop_
_entity.id
_entity.type
_entity.pdbx_description
1 polymer ?
#
loop_
_entity_poly.entity_id
_entity_poly.type
_entity_poly.pdbx_seq_one_letter_code
_entity_poly.pdbx_strand_id
1 'polypeptide(L)'
;MQTLSWPSIGFYCLFSIFVFYQQLHAKNFRSSNQSYALALNMSALLGMATGLAYLVYYGWNVVWWAALFVFVIGLLASILGFWVERLVGATALSVGAFVGWPFCAYFMFSYVSRGG
;
A
#
# COMPACT_ATOMS: atom_id res chain seq x y z
N MET A 1 -9.08 25.92 -6.10
CA MET A 1 -7.75 25.66 -5.53
C MET A 1 -7.63 24.15 -5.43
N GLN A 2 -6.70 23.52 -6.17
CA GLN A 2 -6.52 22.07 -6.16
C GLN A 2 -5.99 21.64 -4.78
N THR A 3 -6.88 21.26 -3.87
CA THR A 3 -6.53 20.85 -2.52
C THR A 3 -5.95 19.44 -2.55
N LEU A 4 -4.62 19.38 -2.62
CA LEU A 4 -3.85 18.16 -2.42
C LEU A 4 -4.28 17.54 -1.08
N SER A 5 -4.95 16.39 -1.13
CA SER A 5 -5.47 15.74 0.08
C SER A 5 -4.32 15.03 0.81
N TRP A 6 -3.52 15.80 1.57
CA TRP A 6 -2.45 15.30 2.44
C TRP A 6 -2.81 14.03 3.24
N PRO A 7 -4.04 13.87 3.77
CA PRO A 7 -4.43 12.62 4.44
C PRO A 7 -4.36 11.41 3.51
N SER A 8 -4.80 11.53 2.25
CA SER A 8 -4.79 10.41 1.30
C SER A 8 -3.36 9.99 0.95
N ILE A 9 -2.43 10.94 0.87
CA ILE A 9 -1.00 10.68 0.64
C ILE A 9 -0.40 9.93 1.83
N GLY A 10 -0.73 10.32 3.06
CA GLY A 10 -0.31 9.61 4.27
C GLY A 10 -0.82 8.17 4.30
N PHE A 11 -2.10 7.94 3.99
CA PHE A 11 -2.65 6.59 3.88
C PHE A 11 -2.06 5.79 2.73
N TYR A 12 -1.73 6.43 1.61
CA TYR A 12 -1.03 5.78 0.50
C TYR A 12 0.37 5.33 0.91
N CYS A 13 1.09 6.12 1.73
CA CYS A 13 2.40 5.71 2.25
C CYS A 13 2.30 4.47 3.15
N LEU A 14 1.34 4.46 4.07
CA LEU A 14 1.09 3.29 4.93
C LEU A 14 0.69 2.06 4.09
N PHE A 15 -0.18 2.27 3.10
CA PHE A 15 -0.57 1.24 2.15
C PHE A 15 0.62 0.67 1.37
N SER A 16 1.49 1.53 0.83
CA SER A 16 2.70 1.12 0.10
C SER A 16 3.63 0.30 0.98
N ILE A 17 3.82 0.69 2.24
CA ILE A 17 4.61 -0.09 3.21
C ILE A 17 3.98 -1.48 3.39
N PHE A 18 2.68 -1.57 3.68
CA PHE A 18 2.00 -2.85 3.89
C PHE A 18 2.07 -3.78 2.67
N VAL A 19 1.79 -3.26 1.47
CA VAL A 19 1.83 -4.05 0.22
C VAL A 19 3.26 -4.51 -0.09
N PHE A 20 4.25 -3.64 0.08
CA PHE A 20 5.66 -3.99 -0.10
C PHE A 20 6.08 -5.12 0.84
N TYR A 21 5.63 -5.06 2.10
CA TYR A 21 5.88 -6.10 3.07
C TYR A 21 5.20 -7.42 2.77
N GLN A 22 3.94 -7.42 2.33
CA GLN A 22 3.28 -8.64 1.88
C GLN A 22 4.02 -9.29 0.71
N GLN A 23 4.55 -8.48 -0.22
CA GLN A 23 5.36 -8.98 -1.33
C GLN A 23 6.69 -9.57 -0.86
N LEU A 24 7.37 -8.91 0.08
CA LEU A 24 8.62 -9.39 0.66
C LEU A 24 8.39 -10.70 1.43
N HIS A 25 7.31 -10.78 2.20
CA HIS A 25 6.94 -11.97 2.96
C HIS A 25 6.56 -13.11 2.01
N ALA A 26 5.78 -12.85 0.95
CA ALA A 26 5.43 -13.85 -0.05
C ALA A 26 6.66 -14.40 -0.80
N LYS A 27 7.67 -13.55 -1.07
CA LYS A 27 8.93 -13.97 -1.69
C LYS A 27 9.84 -14.78 -0.75
N ASN A 28 9.88 -14.43 0.54
CA ASN A 28 10.69 -15.13 1.54
C ASN A 28 9.99 -16.37 2.12
N PHE A 29 8.67 -16.51 1.96
CA PHE A 29 7.93 -17.69 2.44
C PHE A 29 8.26 -18.91 1.58
N ARG A 30 9.22 -19.70 2.06
CA ARG A 30 9.70 -20.94 1.42
C ARG A 30 9.11 -22.18 2.13
N SER A 31 7.82 -22.13 2.47
CA SER A 31 7.18 -23.12 3.35
C SER A 31 6.22 -24.07 2.63
N SER A 32 6.15 -25.30 3.15
CA SER A 32 5.48 -26.51 2.65
C SER A 32 3.95 -26.42 2.47
N ASN A 33 3.29 -25.35 2.93
CA ASN A 33 1.84 -25.16 2.85
C ASN A 33 1.45 -24.24 1.67
N GLN A 34 1.12 -24.87 0.54
CA GLN A 34 0.75 -24.22 -0.72
C GLN A 34 -0.41 -23.21 -0.57
N SER A 35 -1.40 -23.49 0.27
CA SER A 35 -2.60 -22.65 0.45
C SER A 35 -2.28 -21.28 1.08
N TYR A 36 -1.43 -21.24 2.10
CA TYR A 36 -1.04 -19.98 2.75
C TYR A 36 -0.18 -19.11 1.84
N ALA A 37 0.74 -19.72 1.08
CA ALA A 37 1.54 -19.01 0.08
C ALA A 37 0.67 -18.41 -1.04
N LEU A 38 -0.40 -19.11 -1.44
CA LEU A 38 -1.32 -18.64 -2.48
C LEU A 38 -2.17 -17.47 -1.98
N ALA A 39 -2.69 -17.54 -0.74
CA ALA A 39 -3.42 -16.44 -0.12
C ALA A 39 -2.55 -15.18 0.04
N LEU A 40 -1.28 -15.34 0.44
CA LEU A 40 -0.34 -14.23 0.56
C LEU A 40 -0.03 -13.59 -0.79
N ASN A 41 0.25 -14.40 -1.82
CA ASN A 41 0.52 -13.90 -3.16
C ASN A 41 -0.71 -13.19 -3.76
N MET A 42 -1.91 -13.75 -3.59
CA MET A 42 -3.14 -13.11 -4.05
C MET A 42 -3.36 -11.76 -3.36
N SER A 43 -3.17 -11.68 -2.04
CA SER A 43 -3.30 -10.41 -1.33
C SER A 43 -2.25 -9.39 -1.75
N ALA A 44 -1.00 -9.81 -1.96
CA ALA A 44 0.06 -8.94 -2.45
C ALA A 44 -0.22 -8.42 -3.88
N LEU A 45 -0.80 -9.27 -4.73
CA LEU A 45 -1.19 -8.93 -6.10
C LEU A 45 -2.38 -7.97 -6.12
N LEU A 46 -3.41 -8.23 -5.30
CA LEU A 46 -4.54 -7.32 -5.13
C LEU A 46 -4.10 -5.97 -4.53
N GLY A 47 -3.14 -5.97 -3.61
CA GLY A 47 -2.51 -4.76 -3.09
C GLY A 47 -1.83 -3.95 -4.17
N MET A 48 -1.03 -4.59 -5.02
CA MET A 48 -0.41 -3.91 -6.16
C MET A 48 -1.45 -3.35 -7.14
N ALA A 49 -2.47 -4.14 -7.47
CA ALA A 49 -3.54 -3.75 -8.37
C ALA A 49 -4.32 -2.54 -7.81
N THR A 50 -4.57 -2.53 -6.50
CA THR A 50 -5.28 -1.43 -5.82
C THR A 50 -4.43 -0.16 -5.78
N GLY A 51 -3.12 -0.27 -5.56
CA GLY A 51 -2.19 0.85 -5.65
C GLY A 51 -2.13 1.47 -7.05
N LEU A 52 -2.12 0.64 -8.10
CA LEU A 52 -2.19 1.10 -9.50
C LEU A 52 -3.54 1.74 -9.82
N ALA A 53 -4.64 1.12 -9.42
CA ALA A 53 -5.99 1.66 -9.62
C ALA A 53 -6.15 3.03 -8.94
N TYR A 54 -5.59 3.21 -7.75
CA TYR A 54 -5.58 4.49 -7.06
C TYR A 54 -4.77 5.55 -7.80
N LEU A 55 -3.61 5.21 -8.34
CA LEU A 55 -2.81 6.15 -9.15
C LEU A 55 -3.57 6.64 -10.38
N VAL A 56 -4.22 5.73 -11.09
CA VAL A 56 -5.06 6.06 -12.26
C VAL A 56 -6.25 6.92 -11.83
N TYR A 57 -6.94 6.55 -10.74
CA TYR A 57 -8.08 7.30 -10.20
C TYR A 57 -7.67 8.70 -9.75
N TYR A 58 -6.53 8.85 -9.07
CA TYR A 58 -5.99 10.12 -8.62
C TYR A 58 -5.52 11.00 -9.80
N GLY A 59 -4.90 10.40 -10.82
CA GLY A 59 -4.52 11.08 -12.05
C GLY A 59 -5.72 11.58 -12.86
N TRP A 60 -6.82 10.82 -12.86
CA TRP A 60 -8.07 11.17 -13.54
C TRP A 60 -8.87 12.26 -12.81
N ASN A 61 -8.96 12.20 -11.47
CA ASN A 61 -9.74 13.16 -10.68
C ASN A 61 -8.97 14.43 -10.32
N VAL A 62 -7.65 14.35 -10.10
CA VAL A 62 -6.84 15.48 -9.61
C VAL A 62 -5.92 16.01 -10.71
N VAL A 63 -4.82 15.29 -11.00
CA VAL A 63 -3.85 15.58 -12.06
C VAL A 63 -2.75 14.50 -12.03
N TRP A 64 -2.26 14.09 -13.21
CA TRP A 64 -1.22 13.07 -13.37
C TRP A 64 0.11 13.39 -12.66
N TRP A 65 0.51 14.66 -12.61
CA TRP A 65 1.75 15.08 -11.94
C TRP A 65 1.71 14.82 -10.43
N ALA A 66 0.54 14.97 -9.81
CA ALA A 66 0.35 14.68 -8.39
C ALA A 66 0.31 13.17 -8.12
N ALA A 67 -0.28 12.37 -9.01
CA ALA A 67 -0.23 10.91 -8.92
C ALA A 67 1.22 10.38 -8.97
N LEU A 68 2.05 10.93 -9.86
CA LEU A 68 3.49 10.65 -9.92
C LEU A 68 4.20 11.01 -8.61
N PHE A 69 3.87 12.16 -8.02
CA PHE A 69 4.42 12.59 -6.74
C PHE A 69 4.07 11.61 -5.61
N VAL A 70 2.81 11.19 -5.53
CA VAL A 70 2.33 10.22 -4.52
C VAL A 70 3.02 8.86 -4.69
N PHE A 71 3.22 8.42 -5.94
CA PHE A 71 3.97 7.20 -6.22
C PHE A 71 5.41 7.28 -5.71
N VAL A 72 6.13 8.37 -6.00
CA VAL A 72 7.52 8.55 -5.55
C VAL A 72 7.61 8.60 -4.03
N ILE A 73 6.70 9.33 -3.36
CA ILE A 73 6.65 9.40 -1.89
C ILE A 73 6.33 8.02 -1.29
N GLY A 74 5.36 7.28 -1.86
CA GLY A 74 5.03 5.93 -1.42
C GLY A 74 6.23 4.98 -1.55
N LEU A 75 7.01 5.10 -2.63
CA LEU A 75 8.22 4.31 -2.85
C LEU A 75 9.31 4.63 -1.80
N LEU A 76 9.51 5.91 -1.48
CA LEU A 76 10.39 6.34 -0.40
C LEU A 76 9.90 5.85 0.98
N ALA A 77 8.59 5.86 1.21
CA ALA A 77 7.99 5.35 2.45
C ALA A 77 8.21 3.84 2.61
N SER A 78 8.17 3.05 1.52
CA SER A 78 8.49 1.62 1.54
C SER A 78 9.91 1.36 2.08
N ILE A 79 10.88 2.24 1.76
CA ILE A 79 12.25 2.14 2.27
C ILE A 79 12.28 2.41 3.78
N LEU A 80 11.51 3.38 4.26
CA LEU A 80 11.35 3.64 5.70
C LEU A 80 10.66 2.48 6.41
N GLY A 81 9.77 1.76 5.73
CA GLY A 81 9.17 0.52 6.21
C GLY A 81 10.20 -0.50 6.69
N PHE A 82 11.39 -0.54 6.08
CA PHE A 82 12.51 -1.40 6.49
C PHE A 82 12.91 -1.20 7.95
N TRP A 83 12.88 0.05 8.43
CA TRP A 83 13.17 0.36 9.83
C TRP A 83 12.03 -0.09 10.77
N VAL A 84 10.78 -0.03 10.30
CA VAL A 84 9.60 -0.45 11.07
C VAL A 84 9.57 -1.98 11.25
N GLU A 85 9.92 -2.76 10.23
CA GLU A 85 10.09 -4.21 10.38
C GLU A 85 11.10 -4.57 11.46
N ARG A 86 12.20 -3.81 11.53
CA ARG A 86 13.24 -4.04 12.54
C ARG A 86 12.74 -3.86 13.97
N LEU A 87 11.67 -3.07 14.16
CA LEU A 87 11.03 -2.82 15.46
C LEU A 87 9.90 -3.81 15.78
N VAL A 88 9.08 -4.18 14.78
CA VAL A 88 7.82 -4.94 14.99
C VAL A 88 7.94 -6.42 14.66
N GLY A 89 8.92 -6.80 13.83
CA GLY A 89 9.12 -8.17 13.34
C GLY A 89 8.28 -8.49 12.10
N ALA A 90 8.88 -9.22 11.16
CA ALA A 90 8.31 -9.51 9.84
C ALA A 90 6.94 -10.22 9.87
N THR A 91 6.69 -11.06 10.88
CA THR A 91 5.46 -11.86 10.97
C THR A 91 4.27 -11.03 11.46
N ALA A 92 4.45 -10.25 12.53
CA ALA A 92 3.41 -9.34 13.01
C ALA A 92 3.08 -8.28 11.96
N LEU A 93 4.11 -7.81 11.24
CA LEU A 93 3.94 -6.85 10.16
C LEU A 93 3.26 -7.47 8.93
N SER A 94 3.47 -8.76 8.62
CA SER A 94 2.76 -9.46 7.55
C SER A 94 1.27 -9.65 7.85
N VAL A 95 0.92 -10.07 9.07
CA VAL A 95 -0.48 -10.26 9.49
C VAL A 95 -1.17 -8.90 9.60
N GLY A 96 -0.50 -7.93 10.20
CA GLY A 96 -0.94 -6.54 10.27
C GLY A 96 -1.10 -5.92 8.88
N ALA A 97 -0.20 -6.22 7.94
CA ALA A 97 -0.32 -5.78 6.56
C ALA A 97 -1.53 -6.41 5.88
N PHE A 98 -1.78 -7.72 6.06
CA PHE A 98 -2.89 -8.46 5.44
C PHE A 98 -4.27 -7.92 5.81
N VAL A 99 -4.43 -7.41 7.04
CA VAL A 99 -5.68 -6.78 7.49
C VAL A 99 -5.64 -5.26 7.28
N GLY A 100 -4.47 -4.63 7.41
CA GLY A 100 -4.30 -3.18 7.36
C GLY A 100 -4.40 -2.60 5.95
N TRP A 101 -3.96 -3.33 4.92
CA TRP A 101 -3.97 -2.85 3.54
C TRP A 101 -5.39 -2.54 2.98
N PRO A 102 -6.45 -3.35 3.19
CA PRO A 102 -7.80 -3.01 2.71
C PRO A 102 -8.41 -1.82 3.46
N PHE A 103 -8.12 -1.66 4.75
CA PHE A 103 -8.55 -0.48 5.51
C PHE A 103 -7.88 0.78 4.98
N CYS A 104 -6.55 0.74 4.74
CA CYS A 104 -5.82 1.87 4.17
C CYS A 104 -6.32 2.19 2.74
N ALA A 105 -6.63 1.17 1.93
CA ALA A 105 -7.20 1.35 0.61
C ALA A 105 -8.57 2.04 0.66
N TYR A 106 -9.46 1.58 1.54
CA TYR A 106 -10.77 2.20 1.70
C TYR A 106 -10.65 3.68 2.09
N PHE A 107 -9.79 3.98 3.07
CA PHE A 107 -9.58 5.36 3.50
C PHE A 107 -8.98 6.23 2.40
N MET A 108 -7.93 5.78 1.67
CA MET A 108 -7.32 6.61 0.62
C MET A 108 -8.32 6.97 -0.49
N PHE A 109 -9.20 6.04 -0.92
CA PHE A 109 -10.23 6.32 -1.92
C PHE A 109 -11.31 7.25 -1.36
N SER A 110 -11.75 7.05 -0.11
CA SER A 110 -12.77 7.89 0.51
C SER A 110 -12.33 9.34 0.70
N TYR A 111 -11.05 9.59 0.99
CA TYR A 111 -10.51 10.93 1.15
C TYR A 111 -10.35 11.65 -0.18
N VAL A 112 -9.99 10.94 -1.26
CA VAL A 112 -9.95 11.53 -2.62
C VAL A 112 -11.35 11.95 -3.06
N SER A 113 -12.37 11.12 -2.83
CA SER A 113 -13.74 11.43 -3.24
C SER A 113 -14.40 12.57 -2.43
N ARG A 114 -13.90 12.87 -1.23
CA ARG A 114 -14.44 13.94 -0.36
C ARG A 114 -13.72 15.28 -0.51
N GLY A 115 -12.53 15.30 -1.11
CA GLY A 115 -11.73 16.50 -1.33
C GLY A 115 -11.80 17.08 -2.75
N GLY A 116 -12.63 16.49 -3.63
CA GLY A 116 -12.89 16.94 -4.99
C GLY A 116 -14.15 17.79 -5.11
#